data_AF-A0A7Y2SLJ7-F1
#
_entry.id   AF-A0A7Y2SLJ7-F1
#
_cell.length_a   1.000
_cell.length_b   1.000
_cell.length_c   1.000
_cell.angle_alpha   90.00
_cell.angle_beta   90.00
_cell.angle_gamma   90.00
#
_symmetry.space_group_name_H-M   'P 1'
#
loop_
_entity.id
_entity.type
_entity.pdbx_description
1 polymer ?
#
loop_
_entity_poly.entity_id
_entity_poly.type
_entity_poly.pdbx_seq_one_letter_code
_entity_poly.pdbx_strand_id
1 'polypeptide(L)'
;MPVDLAQDELLPWNNGRFVLRVRDGGGQIERGGQGRLRLDIRDIATLYSGYYTPQELRYAGKIDGDLASLTAAAQIVMGPRPWLPDMF
;
A
#
# COMPACT_ATOMS: atom_id res chain seq x y z
N MET A 1 -3.72 9.04 3.78
CA MET A 1 -4.38 7.89 3.13
C MET A 1 -4.74 6.86 4.19
N PRO A 2 -6.05 6.62 4.46
CA PRO A 2 -6.50 5.56 5.36
C PRO A 2 -6.46 4.19 4.67
N VAL A 3 -5.75 3.23 5.27
CA VAL A 3 -5.47 1.88 4.75
C VAL A 3 -5.96 0.84 5.76
N ASP A 4 -6.43 -0.30 5.28
CA ASP A 4 -6.79 -1.48 6.07
C ASP A 4 -5.94 -2.67 5.63
N LEU A 5 -5.17 -3.24 6.56
CA LEU A 5 -4.35 -4.43 6.36
C LEU A 5 -5.11 -5.64 6.86
N ALA A 6 -5.65 -6.38 5.91
CA ALA A 6 -6.63 -7.40 6.21
C ALA A 6 -6.00 -8.73 6.65
N GLN A 7 -4.84 -9.10 6.10
CA GLN A 7 -4.26 -10.43 6.32
C GLN A 7 -2.72 -10.41 6.38
N ASP A 8 -2.21 -10.51 7.60
CA ASP A 8 -0.88 -10.97 7.98
C ASP A 8 -1.04 -12.08 9.03
N GLU A 9 -0.93 -13.33 8.58
CA GLU A 9 -1.07 -14.52 9.43
C GLU A 9 0.16 -14.75 10.32
N LEU A 10 1.32 -14.27 9.88
CA LEU A 10 2.60 -14.51 10.55
C LEU A 10 2.83 -13.48 11.65
N LEU A 11 2.47 -12.22 11.39
CA LEU A 11 2.69 -11.09 12.29
C LEU A 11 1.35 -10.40 12.57
N PRO A 12 0.50 -10.93 13.47
CA PRO A 12 -0.87 -10.46 13.64
C PRO A 12 -1.00 -8.98 14.04
N TRP A 13 0.05 -8.38 14.61
CA TRP A 13 0.08 -6.96 14.95
C TRP A 13 0.07 -6.04 13.72
N ASN A 14 0.41 -6.55 12.53
CA ASN A 14 0.30 -5.80 11.28
C ASN A 14 -1.15 -5.67 10.81
N ASN A 15 -2.06 -6.49 11.33
CA ASN A 15 -3.47 -6.44 10.94
C ASN A 15 -4.17 -5.19 11.51
N GLY A 16 -5.13 -4.71 10.73
CA GLY A 16 -6.03 -3.63 11.10
C GLY A 16 -5.81 -2.35 10.31
N ARG A 17 -6.35 -1.26 10.85
CA ARG A 17 -6.45 0.02 10.13
C ARG A 17 -5.29 0.94 10.47
N PHE A 18 -4.83 1.65 9.47
CA PHE A 18 -3.74 2.61 9.55
C PHE A 18 -4.07 3.89 8.78
N VAL A 19 -3.43 4.98 9.16
CA VAL A 19 -3.40 6.22 8.39
C VAL A 19 -1.96 6.51 8.01
N LEU A 20 -1.66 6.45 6.72
CA LEU A 20 -0.39 6.90 6.15
C LEU A 20 -0.49 8.39 5.82
N ARG A 21 0.39 9.21 6.39
CA ARG A 21 0.56 10.62 6.05
C ARG A 21 1.88 10.78 5.31
N VAL A 22 1.84 11.34 4.11
CA VAL A 22 3.04 11.62 3.31
C VAL A 22 3.10 13.12 3.06
N ARG A 23 4.26 13.71 3.34
CA ARG A 23 4.50 15.15 3.16
C ARG A 23 5.98 15.38 2.96
N ASP A 24 6.34 16.18 1.96
CA ASP A 24 7.72 16.64 1.71
C ASP A 24 8.74 15.48 1.66
N GLY A 25 8.35 14.34 1.09
CA GLY A 25 9.16 13.12 1.01
C GLY A 25 9.21 12.26 2.29
N GLY A 26 8.64 12.73 3.40
CA GLY A 26 8.53 11.99 4.66
C GLY A 26 7.21 11.23 4.79
N GLY A 27 7.25 10.05 5.42
CA GLY A 27 6.09 9.22 5.71
C GLY A 27 5.89 8.99 7.21
N GLN A 28 4.66 9.08 7.69
CA GLN A 28 4.26 8.73 9.07
C GLN A 28 3.05 7.80 9.05
N ILE A 29 3.05 6.81 9.93
CA ILE A 29 1.97 5.83 10.07
C ILE A 29 1.43 5.85 11.50
N GLU A 30 0.11 5.91 11.62
CA GLU A 30 -0.61 5.80 12.89
C GLU A 30 -1.69 4.71 12.77
N ARG A 31 -2.01 4.02 13.87
CA ARG A 31 -3.15 3.08 13.91
C ARG A 31 -4.48 3.86 13.87
N GLY A 32 -5.48 3.28 13.21
CA GLY A 32 -6.84 3.80 13.12
C GLY A 32 -7.22 4.26 11.70
N GLY A 33 -8.17 5.19 11.62
CA GLY A 33 -8.74 5.63 10.35
C GLY A 33 -9.87 4.73 9.83
N GLN A 34 -10.34 5.04 8.62
CA GLN A 34 -11.54 4.43 8.05
C GLN A 34 -11.27 3.18 7.19
N GLY A 35 -10.01 2.88 6.86
CA GLY A 35 -9.69 1.72 6.01
C GLY A 35 -10.25 1.81 4.60
N ARG A 36 -10.15 2.98 3.94
CA ARG A 36 -10.75 3.20 2.60
C ARG A 36 -10.02 2.50 1.46
N LEU A 37 -8.80 2.03 1.73
CA LEU A 37 -8.00 1.21 0.85
C LEU A 37 -7.71 -0.10 1.57
N ARG A 38 -8.16 -1.24 1.04
CA ARG A 38 -8.00 -2.54 1.67
C ARG A 38 -7.13 -3.45 0.80
N LEU A 39 -6.15 -4.10 1.42
CA LEU A 39 -5.24 -5.05 0.78
C LEU A 39 -4.56 -5.94 1.81
N ASP A 40 -3.97 -7.04 1.35
CA ASP A 40 -3.21 -7.95 2.20
C ASP A 40 -1.74 -7.52 2.30
N ILE A 41 -1.02 -8.04 3.29
CA ILE A 41 0.37 -7.63 3.56
C ILE A 41 1.30 -7.87 2.36
N ARG A 42 1.03 -8.92 1.57
CA ARG A 42 1.79 -9.26 0.36
C ARG A 42 1.60 -8.21 -0.75
N ASP A 43 0.39 -7.69 -0.90
CA ASP A 43 0.05 -6.69 -1.90
C ASP A 43 0.56 -5.30 -1.47
N ILE A 44 0.71 -5.06 -0.16
CA ILE A 44 1.44 -3.89 0.33
C ILE A 44 2.90 -3.90 -0.13
N ALA A 45 3.58 -5.04 -0.10
CA ALA A 45 5.00 -5.11 -0.47
C ALA A 45 5.23 -4.76 -1.94
N THR A 46 4.35 -5.22 -2.83
CA THR A 46 4.41 -4.91 -4.26
C THR A 46 4.04 -3.46 -4.56
N LEU A 47 3.10 -2.89 -3.79
CA LEU A 47 2.75 -1.48 -3.88
C LEU A 47 3.88 -0.58 -3.35
N TYR A 48 4.44 -0.91 -2.18
CA TYR A 48 5.49 -0.16 -1.51
C TYR A 48 6.76 -0.05 -2.38
N SER A 49 7.14 -1.14 -3.04
CA SER A 49 8.30 -1.17 -3.93
C SER A 49 8.08 -0.45 -5.25
N GLY A 50 6.84 -0.05 -5.59
CA GLY A 50 6.49 0.45 -6.92
C GLY A 50 6.56 -0.63 -8.01
N TYR A 51 6.55 -1.92 -7.63
CA TYR A 51 6.55 -3.03 -8.59
C TYR A 51 5.22 -3.14 -9.32
N TYR A 52 4.11 -2.98 -8.59
CA TYR A 52 2.77 -2.81 -9.17
C TYR A 52 2.17 -1.47 -8.78
N THR A 53 1.47 -0.85 -9.73
CA THR A 53 0.61 0.30 -9.49
C THR A 53 -0.68 -0.12 -8.77
N PRO A 54 -1.35 0.79 -8.05
CA PRO A 54 -2.68 0.51 -7.48
C PRO A 54 -3.70 0.02 -8.50
N GLN A 55 -3.61 0.49 -9.75
CA GLN A 55 -4.50 0.10 -10.85
C GLN A 55 -4.26 -1.33 -11.31
N GLU A 56 -2.99 -1.75 -11.44
CA GLU A 56 -2.64 -3.14 -11.74
C GLU A 56 -3.11 -4.09 -10.63
N LEU A 57 -2.89 -3.70 -9.37
CA LEU A 57 -3.41 -4.46 -8.21
C LEU A 57 -4.94 -4.51 -8.20
N ARG A 58 -5.63 -3.42 -8.59
CA ARG A 58 -7.10 -3.40 -8.67
C ARG A 58 -7.60 -4.35 -9.74
N TYR A 59 -6.97 -4.33 -10.92
CA TYR A 59 -7.27 -5.26 -12.01
C TYR A 59 -7.05 -6.73 -11.58
N ALA A 60 -6.02 -6.99 -10.77
CA ALA A 60 -5.73 -8.32 -10.23
C ALA A 60 -6.62 -8.72 -9.03
N GLY A 61 -7.55 -7.86 -8.59
CA GLY A 61 -8.41 -8.11 -7.42
C GLY A 61 -7.66 -8.14 -6.09
N LYS A 62 -6.51 -7.48 -6.01
CA LYS A 62 -5.58 -7.48 -4.86
C LYS A 62 -5.68 -6.24 -3.97
N ILE A 63 -6.42 -5.23 -4.42
CA ILE A 63 -6.67 -4.01 -3.66
C ILE A 63 -8.09 -3.55 -3.91
N ASP A 64 -8.77 -3.13 -2.85
CA ASP A 64 -10.11 -2.54 -2.89
C ASP A 64 -10.11 -1.14 -2.27
N GLY A 65 -11.12 -0.33 -2.58
CA GLY A 65 -11.21 1.08 -2.18
C GLY A 65 -11.85 2.00 -3.22
N ASP A 66 -12.10 3.24 -2.82
CA ASP A 66 -12.61 4.27 -3.72
C ASP A 66 -11.52 4.81 -4.68
N LEU A 67 -11.96 5.45 -5.77
CA LEU A 67 -11.05 6.01 -6.77
C LEU A 67 -10.09 7.04 -6.16
N ALA A 68 -10.58 7.87 -5.24
CA ALA A 68 -9.76 8.89 -4.59
C ALA A 68 -8.60 8.28 -3.79
N SER A 69 -8.84 7.17 -3.07
CA SER A 69 -7.82 6.45 -2.30
C SER A 69 -6.83 5.74 -3.21
N LEU A 70 -7.29 5.13 -4.30
CA LEU A 70 -6.40 4.54 -5.32
C LEU A 70 -5.49 5.61 -5.96
N THR A 71 -6.05 6.76 -6.32
CA THR A 71 -5.28 7.87 -6.89
C THR A 71 -4.26 8.40 -5.88
N ALA A 72 -4.64 8.57 -4.61
CA ALA A 72 -3.71 8.99 -3.56
C ALA A 72 -2.57 7.97 -3.38
N ALA A 73 -2.87 6.67 -3.38
CA ALA A 73 -1.86 5.62 -3.33
C ALA A 73 -0.88 5.72 -4.51
N ALA A 74 -1.40 5.94 -5.72
CA ALA A 74 -0.59 6.04 -6.93
C ALA A 74 0.37 7.24 -6.87
N GLN A 75 -0.05 8.36 -6.29
CA GLN A 75 0.81 9.54 -6.11
C GLN A 75 1.93 9.29 -5.10
N ILE A 76 1.69 8.46 -4.08
CA ILE A 76 2.69 8.15 -3.04
C ILE A 76 3.79 7.23 -3.59
N VAL A 77 3.42 6.24 -4.41
CA VAL A 77 4.35 5.20 -4.89
C VAL A 77 4.92 5.47 -6.28
N MET A 78 4.61 6.64 -6.87
CA MET A 78 5.06 6.98 -8.20
C MET A 78 6.59 7.04 -8.27
N GLY A 79 7.17 6.33 -9.23
CA GLY A 79 8.61 6.29 -9.42
C GLY A 79 9.03 5.41 -10.59
N PRO A 80 10.35 5.33 -10.89
CA PRO A 80 10.86 4.38 -11.85
C PRO A 80 10.63 2.94 -11.36
N ARG A 81 10.53 2.00 -12.31
CA ARG A 81 10.38 0.58 -11.94
C ARG A 81 11.58 0.10 -11.13
N PRO A 82 11.36 -0.61 -10.01
CA PRO A 82 12.44 -1.12 -9.18
C PRO A 82 13.22 -2.21 -9.91
N TRP A 83 14.53 -2.26 -9.72
CA TRP A 83 15.42 -3.32 -10.20
C TRP A 83 16.64 -3.44 -9.27
N LEU A 84 17.31 -4.59 -9.32
CA LEU A 84 18.55 -4.86 -8.59
C LEU A 84 19.57 -5.51 -9.55
N PRO A 85 20.84 -5.07 -9.56
CA PRO A 85 21.88 -5.68 -10.39
C PRO A 85 22.37 -7.02 -9.84
N ASP A 86 22.30 -7.20 -8.52
CA ASP A 86 22.86 -8.34 -7.82
C ASP A 86 21.83 -9.45 -7.56
N MET A 87 22.30 -10.69 -7.49
CA MET A 87 21.54 -11.87 -7.08
C MET A 87 22.21 -12.49 -5.85
N PHE A 88 21.42 -12.83 -4.82
CA PHE A 88 21.88 -13.38 -3.54
C PHE A 88 21.04 -14.59 -3.11
#